data_AF-A0A4P6EYM1-F1
#
_entry.id   AF-A0A4P6EYM1-F1
#
_cell.length_a   1.000
_cell.length_b   1.000
_cell.length_c   1.000
_cell.angle_alpha   90.00
_cell.angle_beta   90.00
_cell.angle_gamma   90.00
#
_symmetry.space_group_name_H-M   'P 1'
#
loop_
_entity.id
_entity.type
_entity.pdbx_description
1 polymer ?
#
loop_
_entity_poly.entity_id
_entity_poly.type
_entity_poly.pdbx_seq_one_letter_code
_entity_poly.pdbx_strand_id
1 'polypeptide(L)' 'MRREIAEAKRDWVNANRFFETAAGQDQIDYAIYAIISAEKRYEMLLRAAKSRKIKWPEWVIME' A
#
# COMPACT_ATOMS: atom_id res chain seq x y z
N MET A 1 -10.58 -9.15 0.37
CA MET A 1 -10.24 -8.21 -0.72
C MET A 1 -10.30 -6.72 -0.34
N ARG A 2 -11.45 -6.07 -0.03
CA ARG A 2 -11.42 -4.62 0.36
C ARG A 2 -10.54 -4.35 1.59
N ARG A 3 -10.63 -5.21 2.61
CA ARG A 3 -9.77 -5.14 3.79
C ARG A 3 -8.28 -5.26 3.43
N GLU A 4 -7.92 -6.26 2.62
CA GLU A 4 -6.54 -6.43 2.13
C GLU A 4 -6.04 -5.23 1.32
N ILE A 5 -6.89 -4.61 0.50
CA ILE A 5 -6.58 -3.39 -0.25
C ILE A 5 -6.29 -2.22 0.72
N ALA A 6 -7.12 -2.06 1.75
CA ALA A 6 -6.92 -1.02 2.76
C ALA A 6 -5.67 -1.27 3.62
N GLU A 7 -5.39 -2.53 3.97
CA GLU A 7 -4.18 -2.93 4.67
C GLU A 7 -2.94 -2.66 3.81
N ALA A 8 -2.93 -3.06 2.54
CA ALA A 8 -1.81 -2.78 1.64
C ALA A 8 -1.59 -1.28 1.41
N LYS A 9 -2.66 -0.48 1.32
CA LYS A 9 -2.56 0.99 1.27
C LYS A 9 -1.96 1.55 2.56
N ARG A 10 -2.38 1.06 3.72
CA ARG A 10 -1.85 1.49 5.02
C ARG A 10 -0.37 1.14 5.15
N ASP A 11 0.04 -0.06 4.75
CA ASP A 11 1.44 -0.48 4.74
C ASP A 11 2.29 0.43 3.86
N TRP A 12 1.80 0.78 2.67
CA TRP A 12 2.47 1.71 1.76
C TRP A 12 2.61 3.11 2.38
N VAL A 13 1.54 3.67 2.96
CA VAL A 13 1.60 4.98 3.64
C VAL A 13 2.57 4.95 4.83
N ASN A 14 2.57 3.88 5.62
CA ASN A 14 3.47 3.73 6.76
C ASN A 14 4.93 3.62 6.31
N ALA A 15 5.21 2.88 5.24
CA ALA A 15 6.56 2.73 4.71
C ALA A 15 7.11 4.07 4.18
N ASN A 16 6.27 4.87 3.50
CA ASN A 16 6.63 6.24 3.11
C ASN A 16 6.90 7.13 4.34
N ARG A 17 6.04 7.11 5.35
CA ARG A 17 6.28 7.87 6.60
C ARG A 17 7.57 7.46 7.29
N PHE A 18 7.87 6.16 7.30
CA PHE A 18 9.12 5.66 7.87
C PHE A 18 10.33 6.17 7.07
N PHE A 19 10.28 6.14 5.73
CA PHE A 19 11.32 6.66 4.85
C PHE A 19 11.69 8.12 5.15
N GLU A 20 10.69 8.98 5.38
CA GLU A 20 10.91 10.40 5.72
C GLU A 20 11.73 10.61 7.01
N THR A 21 11.69 9.64 7.92
CA THR A 21 12.42 9.68 9.20
C THR A 21 13.60 8.71 9.27
N ALA A 22 13.81 7.92 8.21
CA ALA A 22 14.82 6.88 8.18
C ALA A 22 16.22 7.49 8.23
N ALA A 23 17.05 7.00 9.13
CA ALA A 23 18.41 7.47 9.31
C ALA A 23 19.40 6.32 9.14
N GLY A 24 20.44 6.57 8.33
CA GLY A 24 21.43 5.56 8.00
C GLY A 24 20.97 4.60 6.90
N GLN A 25 21.95 3.97 6.28
CA GLN A 25 21.76 3.17 5.07
C GLN A 25 20.77 2.01 5.27
N ASP A 26 20.89 1.25 6.35
CA ASP A 26 20.02 0.09 6.59
C ASP A 26 18.54 0.45 6.72
N GLN A 27 18.23 1.58 7.38
CA GLN A 27 16.85 2.03 7.53
C GLN A 27 16.30 2.54 6.20
N ILE A 28 17.12 3.25 5.42
CA ILE A 28 16.75 3.74 4.08
C ILE A 28 16.48 2.55 3.15
N ASP A 29 17.36 1.56 3.12
CA ASP A 29 17.22 0.37 2.28
C ASP A 29 15.97 -0.44 2.67
N TYR A 30 15.73 -0.61 3.98
CA TYR A 30 14.52 -1.25 4.48
C TYR A 30 13.25 -0.49 4.08
N ALA A 31 13.26 0.84 4.22
CA ALA A 31 12.13 1.69 3.87
C ALA A 31 11.79 1.60 2.37
N ILE A 32 12.80 1.65 1.50
CA ILE A 32 12.64 1.49 0.05
C ILE A 32 12.05 0.11 -0.27
N TYR A 33 12.61 -0.96 0.31
CA TYR A 33 12.09 -2.32 0.13
C TYR A 33 10.62 -2.44 0.55
N ALA A 34 10.26 -1.85 1.70
CA ALA A 34 8.90 -1.86 2.21
C ALA A 34 7.92 -1.09 1.32
N ILE A 35 8.33 0.08 0.80
CA ILE A 35 7.52 0.88 -0.13
C ILE A 35 7.22 0.07 -1.40
N ILE A 36 8.24 -0.46 -2.06
CA ILE A 36 8.10 -1.20 -3.32
C ILE A 36 7.21 -2.44 -3.12
N SER A 37 7.42 -3.16 -2.02
CA SER A 37 6.67 -4.37 -1.70
C SER A 37 5.19 -4.07 -1.44
N ALA A 38 4.89 -3.04 -0.65
CA ALA A 38 3.52 -2.65 -0.34
C ALA A 38 2.79 -2.10 -1.58
N GLU A 39 3.47 -1.30 -2.40
CA GLU A 39 2.93 -0.79 -3.67
C GLU A 39 2.59 -1.94 -4.63
N LYS A 40 3.49 -2.90 -4.80
CA LYS A 40 3.26 -4.06 -5.67
C LYS A 40 2.06 -4.88 -5.22
N ARG A 41 1.94 -5.13 -3.91
CA ARG A 41 0.80 -5.83 -3.32
C ARG A 41 -0.50 -5.07 -3.53
N TYR A 42 -0.50 -3.76 -3.26
CA TYR A 42 -1.67 -2.90 -3.45
C TYR A 42 -2.15 -2.91 -4.92
N GLU A 43 -1.23 -2.74 -5.86
CA GLU A 43 -1.50 -2.78 -7.29
C GLU A 43 -2.11 -4.12 -7.74
N MET A 44 -1.55 -5.25 -7.28
CA MET A 44 -2.09 -6.59 -7.56
C MET A 44 -3.52 -6.77 -7.05
N LEU A 45 -3.80 -6.31 -5.82
CA LEU A 45 -5.13 -6.41 -5.22
C LEU A 45 -6.16 -5.52 -5.95
N LEU A 46 -5.76 -4.32 -6.38
CA LEU A 46 -6.62 -3.44 -7.19
C LEU A 46 -6.94 -4.07 -8.55
N ARG A 47 -5.95 -4.67 -9.23
CA ARG A 47 -6.18 -5.42 -10.48
C ARG A 47 -7.15 -6.56 -10.26
N ALA A 48 -6.94 -7.38 -9.23
CA ALA A 48 -7.82 -8.50 -8.91
C ALA A 48 -9.27 -8.05 -8.63
N ALA A 49 -9.46 -6.94 -7.91
CA ALA A 49 -10.77 -6.38 -7.64
C ALA A 49 -11.48 -5.88 -8.90
N LYS A 50 -10.75 -5.19 -9.80
CA LYS A 50 -11.26 -4.74 -11.10
C LYS A 50 -11.66 -5.91 -11.99
N SER A 51 -10.81 -6.94 -12.10
CA SER A 51 -11.09 -8.13 -12.92
C SER A 51 -12.31 -8.91 -12.44
N ARG A 52 -12.60 -8.91 -11.13
CA ARG A 52 -13.79 -9.56 -10.56
C ARG A 52 -15.07 -8.70 -10.64
N LYS A 53 -15.02 -7.54 -11.33
CA LYS A 53 -16.11 -6.54 -11.40
C LYS A 53 -16.69 -6.20 -10.02
N ILE A 54 -15.86 -6.18 -8.98
CA ILE A 54 -16.37 -5.85 -7.63
C ILE A 54 -16.71 -4.36 -7.60
N LYS A 55 -18.01 -4.07 -7.70
CA LYS A 55 -18.56 -2.77 -7.35
C LYS A 55 -18.57 -2.66 -5.84
N TRP A 56 -17.53 -2.08 -5.28
CA TRP A 56 -17.62 -1.54 -3.93
C TRP A 56 -18.61 -0.37 -3.97
N PRO A 57 -19.50 -0.22 -2.98
CA PRO A 57 -20.33 0.98 -2.91
C PRO A 57 -19.39 2.19 -3.00
N GLU A 58 -19.66 3.07 -3.97
CA GLU A 58 -18.99 4.37 -4.08
C GLU A 58 -19.01 5.03 -2.70
N TRP A 59 -17.91 5.68 -2.32
CA TRP A 59 -17.67 6.34 -1.02
C TRP A 59 -17.12 5.46 0.10
N VAL A 60 -15.82 5.15 0.02
CA VAL A 60 -14.86 5.44 1.11
C VAL A 60 -13.52 5.80 0.45
N ILE A 61 -13.49 6.95 -0.22
CA ILE A 61 -12.27 7.77 -0.23
C ILE A 61 -12.44 8.64 1.01
N MET A 62 -11.87 8.21 2.13
CA MET A 62 -11.58 9.13 3.23
C MET A 62 -10.07 9.34 3.21
N GLU A 63 -9.72 10.61 3.04
CA GLU A 63 -8.44 11.31 3.27
C GLU A 63 -7.18 10.46 3.40
#